data_AF-A0A453CKP5-F1
#
_entry.id   AF-A0A453CKP5-F1
#
_cell.length_a   1.000
_cell.length_b   1.000
_cell.length_c   1.000
_cell.angle_alpha   90.00
_cell.angle_beta   90.00
_cell.angle_gamma   90.00
#
_symmetry.space_group_name_H-M   'P 1'
#
loop_
_entity.id
_entity.type
_entity.pdbx_description
1 polymer ?
#
loop_
_entity_poly.entity_id
_entity_poly.type
_entity_poly.pdbx_seq_one_letter_code
_entity_poly.pdbx_strand_id
1 'polypeptide(L)'
;MKTYDRIWKCLRMEVEHQNRSSSTGIIDLVWQYKRRVLDDSLSCSQISQYFARRSIDGLGLEQFNLNDSQLNAVADCVSVMENHSPSLKLIWGPPGTGKTKTISTILWAMLIKGLKTLTCAPTNTAVLEVASRIVRLVGEAPDGSPCFLNIVLFGNKERMKIDDNHDLSMVFLDSRAERLLPCFVPHTGWRQCLSSLIDLLENPVTKYKLHIQDIVEKMKMEKEMPKKDGDKPLVGKDRNSLPSRYPLRSNPNSKDHLVAPLSVFRKITHNRPEDEKEECHNEGWHDSDAMVEALRALPFKDYLKDNYNKLSKDLCYCIEILYNDHPRNSETGQSFQCMLEVLELIRILHALINYDRDTDDICSDELLEGKVEEECNPVSWPQQLNSVRTNRCNKSRFKLARSLCVQELRYLRKNLELPNYYSTRQIQLYLLQRTKCILCTVSSSFRLYGVPMDNSTSDTGKLLKKPEKPNLLDLLIVDEAAQLKECETLIPLLLPGIKQAVFIGDEYQLPALVKSKISDNAKFGRSVFERLSMLGYSKHLLNVQYRMHPKISKFPLVTFYDGKISDGPNVTSESYEKRFLASKIFGSYSFINVDGGHETTEKHGRSLRNTIEAAA
;
A
#
# COMPACT_ATOMS: atom_id res chain seq x y z
N MET A 1 18.90 2.61 -13.64
CA MET A 1 19.74 3.73 -13.15
C MET A 1 20.45 3.31 -11.87
N LYS A 2 21.77 3.49 -11.79
CA LYS A 2 22.55 3.15 -10.60
C LYS A 2 22.37 4.24 -9.52
N THR A 3 22.75 3.96 -8.27
CA THR A 3 22.64 4.92 -7.16
C THR A 3 23.41 6.21 -7.45
N TYR A 4 24.63 6.13 -7.97
CA TYR A 4 25.43 7.34 -8.27
C TYR A 4 24.84 8.21 -9.38
N ASP A 5 24.20 7.61 -10.39
CA ASP A 5 23.47 8.37 -11.42
C ASP A 5 22.29 9.15 -10.80
N ARG A 6 21.62 8.56 -9.79
CA ARG A 6 20.54 9.21 -9.03
C ARG A 6 21.07 10.39 -8.24
N ILE A 7 22.18 10.21 -7.52
CA ILE A 7 22.84 11.29 -6.75
C ILE A 7 23.18 12.47 -7.67
N TRP A 8 23.84 12.20 -8.81
CA TRP A 8 24.19 13.25 -9.77
C TRP A 8 22.98 13.98 -10.34
N LYS A 9 21.87 13.28 -10.59
CA LYS A 9 20.63 13.92 -11.03
C LYS A 9 20.01 14.79 -9.94
N CYS A 10 19.95 14.30 -8.69
CA CYS A 10 19.44 15.09 -7.56
C CYS A 10 20.21 16.40 -7.39
N LEU A 11 21.54 16.35 -7.44
CA LEU A 11 22.39 17.55 -7.34
C LEU A 11 22.14 18.55 -8.47
N ARG A 12 21.94 18.08 -9.72
CA ARG A 12 21.60 18.98 -10.84
C ARG A 12 20.23 19.63 -10.67
N MET A 13 19.24 18.85 -10.23
CA MET A 13 17.90 19.36 -9.96
C MET A 13 17.91 20.42 -8.84
N GLU A 14 18.73 20.23 -7.81
CA GLU A 14 18.91 21.23 -6.74
C GLU A 14 19.44 22.56 -7.28
N VAL A 15 20.48 22.54 -8.12
CA VAL A 15 21.04 23.76 -8.74
C VAL A 15 19.99 24.50 -9.57
N GLU A 16 19.11 23.78 -10.26
CA GLU A 16 18.00 24.36 -11.01
C GLU A 16 16.92 24.96 -10.10
N HIS A 17 16.67 24.37 -8.92
CA HIS A 17 15.67 24.82 -7.94
C HIS A 17 16.16 25.94 -7.01
N GLN A 18 17.46 26.02 -6.69
CA GLN A 18 18.04 27.13 -5.91
C GLN A 18 17.86 28.49 -6.62
N ASN A 19 17.70 28.50 -7.94
CA ASN A 19 17.35 29.69 -8.71
C ASN A 19 15.86 30.11 -8.58
N ARG A 20 15.02 29.35 -7.84
CA ARG A 20 13.56 29.58 -7.76
C ARG A 20 12.95 29.62 -6.35
N SER A 21 13.59 29.10 -5.30
CA SER A 21 13.07 29.21 -3.92
C SER A 21 14.10 28.94 -2.82
N SER A 22 14.04 29.71 -1.71
CA SER A 22 15.03 29.82 -0.63
C SER A 22 14.91 28.83 0.54
N SER A 23 14.23 27.69 0.40
CA SER A 23 14.02 26.75 1.53
C SER A 23 15.07 25.64 1.60
N THR A 24 16.35 25.99 1.80
CA THR A 24 17.48 25.04 1.98
C THR A 24 17.72 24.64 3.45
N GLY A 25 16.83 25.04 4.37
CA GLY A 25 17.10 25.01 5.81
C GLY A 25 17.63 23.70 6.38
N ILE A 26 17.05 22.54 6.00
CA ILE A 26 17.51 21.24 6.54
C ILE A 26 18.84 20.78 5.94
N ILE A 27 19.07 21.06 4.66
CA ILE A 27 20.31 20.71 3.96
C ILE A 27 21.46 21.53 4.56
N ASP A 28 21.23 22.82 4.77
CA ASP A 28 22.19 23.72 5.41
C ASP A 28 22.51 23.28 6.84
N LEU A 29 21.50 22.86 7.61
CA LEU A 29 21.71 22.29 8.95
C LEU A 29 22.60 21.05 8.95
N VAL A 30 22.56 20.22 7.90
CA VAL A 30 23.36 18.98 7.87
C VAL A 30 24.73 19.18 7.21
N TRP A 31 24.84 20.01 6.17
CA TRP A 31 26.08 20.22 5.40
C TRP A 31 26.91 21.40 5.90
N GLN A 32 26.28 22.47 6.37
CA GLN A 32 26.98 23.66 6.89
C GLN A 32 27.19 23.63 8.40
N TYR A 33 26.87 22.52 9.08
CA TYR A 33 27.08 22.40 10.52
C TYR A 33 28.54 22.66 10.89
N LYS A 34 28.75 23.71 11.67
CA LYS A 34 30.02 24.02 12.33
C LYS A 34 29.78 23.95 13.84
N ARG A 35 30.69 23.30 14.56
CA ARG A 35 30.65 23.23 16.03
C ARG A 35 30.56 24.66 16.58
N ARG A 36 29.44 24.99 17.22
CA ARG A 36 29.35 26.24 17.99
C ARG A 36 30.21 26.05 19.24
N VAL A 37 31.20 26.91 19.45
CA VAL A 37 31.84 27.05 20.75
C VAL A 37 30.78 27.73 21.63
N LEU A 38 30.07 26.96 22.44
CA LEU A 38 29.13 27.47 23.42
C LEU A 38 29.52 26.91 24.78
N ASP A 39 29.68 27.83 25.73
CA ASP A 39 29.97 27.63 27.13
C ASP A 39 29.08 26.54 27.75
N ASP A 40 29.71 25.72 28.60
CA ASP A 40 29.06 24.75 29.48
C ASP A 40 28.21 25.48 30.53
N SER A 41 27.08 26.06 30.14
CA SER A 41 26.03 26.47 31.06
C SER A 41 24.71 26.61 30.33
N LEU A 42 23.80 25.65 30.57
CA LEU A 42 22.40 25.91 30.89
C LEU A 42 21.68 24.57 31.11
N SER A 43 21.44 24.29 32.40
CA SER A 43 20.49 23.31 32.88
C SER A 43 19.07 23.67 32.39
N CYS A 44 18.66 23.12 31.24
CA CYS A 44 17.31 23.29 30.68
C CYS A 44 16.58 21.95 30.45
N SER A 45 17.09 20.86 31.03
CA SER A 45 16.60 19.50 30.74
C SER A 45 15.22 19.20 31.32
N GLN A 46 14.89 19.68 32.53
CA GLN A 46 13.64 19.30 33.20
C GLN A 46 12.40 20.01 32.62
N ILE A 47 12.51 21.29 32.24
CA ILE A 47 11.40 22.05 31.67
C ILE A 47 11.10 21.57 30.24
N SER A 48 12.13 21.36 29.42
CA SER A 48 11.99 20.84 28.04
C SER A 48 11.35 19.43 28.02
N GLN A 49 11.69 18.57 28.97
CA GLN A 49 11.13 17.21 29.06
C GLN A 49 9.64 17.19 29.39
N TYR A 50 9.17 18.12 30.24
CA TYR A 50 7.76 18.22 30.59
C TYR A 50 6.90 18.73 29.42
N PHE A 51 7.37 19.74 28.67
CA PHE A 51 6.71 20.21 27.44
C PHE A 51 6.67 19.13 26.34
N ALA A 52 7.78 18.40 26.14
CA ALA A 52 7.82 17.30 25.18
C ALA A 52 6.79 16.20 25.53
N ARG A 53 6.61 15.88 26.81
CA ARG A 53 5.64 14.85 27.25
C ARG A 53 4.17 15.24 27.02
N ARG A 54 3.81 16.53 27.07
CA ARG A 54 2.44 16.95 26.68
C ARG A 54 2.13 16.74 25.20
N SER A 55 3.14 16.88 24.33
CA SER A 55 2.94 16.77 22.86
C SER A 55 2.54 15.36 22.40
N ILE A 56 2.75 14.36 23.25
CA ILE A 56 2.44 12.95 22.99
C ILE A 56 1.16 12.47 23.68
N ASP A 57 0.47 13.35 24.43
CA ASP A 57 -0.83 13.03 25.04
C ASP A 57 -1.85 12.69 23.94
N GLY A 58 -2.64 11.64 24.16
CA GLY A 58 -3.65 11.18 23.19
C GLY A 58 -3.12 10.39 22.00
N LEU A 59 -1.82 10.08 21.93
CA LEU A 59 -1.25 9.24 20.85
C LEU A 59 -1.27 7.72 21.16
N GLY A 60 -1.77 7.32 22.33
CA GLY A 60 -1.86 5.92 22.74
C GLY A 60 -0.51 5.22 22.89
N LEU A 61 0.56 5.95 23.21
CA LEU A 61 1.92 5.38 23.21
C LEU A 61 2.17 4.37 24.34
N GLU A 62 1.31 4.34 25.37
CA GLU A 62 1.42 3.45 26.52
C GLU A 62 1.44 1.97 26.11
N GLN A 63 0.70 1.61 25.05
CA GLN A 63 0.64 0.25 24.54
C GLN A 63 1.99 -0.29 24.02
N PHE A 64 2.95 0.60 23.73
CA PHE A 64 4.23 0.20 23.17
C PHE A 64 5.29 -0.17 24.22
N ASN A 65 5.03 0.03 25.52
CA ASN A 65 5.98 -0.27 26.61
C ASN A 65 7.39 0.28 26.29
N LEU A 66 7.49 1.57 25.99
CA LEU A 66 8.76 2.26 25.75
C LEU A 66 9.47 2.55 27.07
N ASN A 67 10.79 2.44 27.10
CA ASN A 67 11.57 3.01 28.21
C ASN A 67 11.70 4.54 28.05
N ASP A 68 12.16 5.23 29.09
CA ASP A 68 12.28 6.69 29.09
C ASP A 68 13.13 7.24 27.94
N SER A 69 14.25 6.59 27.58
CA SER A 69 15.08 7.06 26.47
C SER A 69 14.35 6.97 25.13
N GLN A 70 13.61 5.88 24.88
CA GLN A 70 12.81 5.73 23.67
C GLN A 70 11.64 6.71 23.65
N LEU A 71 10.95 6.88 24.79
CA LEU A 71 9.82 7.79 24.92
C LEU A 71 10.24 9.25 24.72
N ASN A 72 11.35 9.68 25.33
CA ASN A 72 11.90 11.02 25.14
C ASN A 72 12.33 11.24 23.68
N ALA A 73 12.90 10.22 23.02
CA ALA A 73 13.24 10.32 21.60
C ALA A 73 12.00 10.61 20.75
N VAL A 74 10.90 9.88 20.99
CA VAL A 74 9.61 10.07 20.31
C VAL A 74 9.02 11.45 20.62
N ALA A 75 8.94 11.82 21.90
CA ALA A 75 8.35 13.07 22.35
C ALA A 75 9.04 14.30 21.75
N ASP A 76 10.37 14.30 21.75
CA ASP A 76 11.14 15.36 21.12
C ASP A 76 10.86 15.46 19.61
N CYS A 77 10.82 14.33 18.89
CA CYS A 77 10.51 14.33 17.46
C CYS A 77 9.12 14.93 17.21
N VAL A 78 8.13 14.53 18.01
CA VAL A 78 6.75 15.02 17.91
C VAL A 78 6.65 16.52 18.21
N SER A 79 7.26 16.98 19.31
CA SER A 79 7.22 18.40 19.72
C SER A 79 7.86 19.34 18.69
N VAL A 80 8.93 18.90 18.04
CA VAL A 80 9.59 19.69 16.99
C VAL A 80 8.70 19.85 15.77
N MET A 81 7.85 18.88 15.43
CA MET A 81 6.95 19.00 14.28
C MET A 81 5.86 20.06 14.48
N GLU A 82 5.58 20.44 15.72
CA GLU A 82 4.68 21.56 16.07
C GLU A 82 5.38 22.91 15.87
N ASN A 83 6.71 22.92 15.91
CA ASN A 83 7.55 24.10 15.64
C ASN A 83 7.89 24.14 14.14
N HIS A 84 7.56 25.23 13.45
CA HIS A 84 7.79 25.36 12.00
C HIS A 84 9.26 25.60 11.60
N SER A 85 10.22 25.35 12.49
CA SER A 85 11.64 25.53 12.23
C SER A 85 12.31 24.24 11.71
N PRO A 86 13.22 24.34 10.74
CA PRO A 86 14.02 23.19 10.32
C PRO A 86 14.77 22.57 11.50
N SER A 87 14.76 21.24 11.62
CA SER A 87 15.40 20.53 12.74
C SER A 87 16.09 19.25 12.31
N LEU A 88 17.27 19.02 12.89
CA LEU A 88 18.06 17.83 12.71
C LEU A 88 18.13 17.06 14.04
N LYS A 89 18.05 15.73 14.01
CA LYS A 89 18.23 14.90 15.21
C LYS A 89 19.04 13.64 14.91
N LEU A 90 19.93 13.29 15.83
CA LEU A 90 20.66 12.01 15.84
C LEU A 90 20.13 11.13 16.97
N ILE A 91 19.64 9.94 16.66
CA ILE A 91 19.31 8.91 17.66
C ILE A 91 20.33 7.78 17.54
N TRP A 92 20.96 7.47 18.66
CA TRP A 92 22.09 6.58 18.73
C TRP A 92 21.79 5.39 19.62
N GLY A 93 22.20 4.19 19.22
CA GLY A 93 22.27 3.08 20.17
C GLY A 93 22.71 1.75 19.54
N PRO A 94 23.32 0.86 20.35
CA PRO A 94 23.80 -0.45 19.90
C PRO A 94 22.70 -1.38 19.37
N PRO A 95 23.07 -2.55 18.83
CA PRO A 95 22.11 -3.61 18.53
C PRO A 95 21.31 -3.99 19.78
N GLY A 96 19.99 -4.13 19.63
CA GLY A 96 19.10 -4.54 20.72
C GLY A 96 18.55 -3.41 21.59
N THR A 97 18.89 -2.14 21.35
CA THR A 97 18.31 -0.99 22.10
C THR A 97 16.94 -0.54 21.62
N GLY A 98 16.40 -1.18 20.58
CA GLY A 98 15.08 -0.89 20.05
C GLY A 98 15.03 0.34 19.13
N LYS A 99 16.08 0.60 18.34
CA LYS A 99 16.08 1.61 17.27
C LYS A 99 14.84 1.52 16.38
N THR A 100 14.61 0.36 15.77
CA THR A 100 13.43 0.10 14.92
C THR A 100 12.11 0.23 15.68
N LYS A 101 12.06 -0.16 16.96
CA LYS A 101 10.87 0.05 17.81
C LYS A 101 10.58 1.55 17.96
N THR A 102 11.61 2.34 18.24
CA THR A 102 11.53 3.80 18.37
C THR A 102 11.05 4.43 17.06
N ILE A 103 11.61 4.00 15.92
CA ILE A 103 11.18 4.45 14.57
C ILE A 103 9.69 4.18 14.35
N SER A 104 9.24 2.94 14.56
CA SER A 104 7.83 2.59 14.37
C SER A 104 6.91 3.40 15.27
N THR A 105 7.31 3.72 16.50
CA THR A 105 6.50 4.58 17.39
C THR A 105 6.50 6.05 16.96
N ILE A 106 7.61 6.58 16.42
CA ILE A 106 7.62 7.90 15.77
C ILE A 106 6.64 7.89 14.58
N LEU A 107 6.70 6.89 13.70
CA LEU A 107 5.82 6.79 12.53
C LEU A 107 4.35 6.68 12.92
N TRP A 108 4.03 5.92 13.97
CA TRP A 108 2.70 5.85 14.55
C TRP A 108 2.19 7.23 14.98
N ALA A 109 2.99 7.96 15.77
CA ALA A 109 2.66 9.31 16.22
C ALA A 109 2.39 10.27 15.05
N MET A 110 3.23 10.22 14.01
CA MET A 110 3.07 11.05 12.81
C MET A 110 1.83 10.68 11.99
N LEU A 111 1.48 9.38 11.91
CA LEU A 111 0.26 8.91 11.27
C LEU A 111 -0.98 9.44 11.97
N ILE A 112 -1.04 9.39 13.31
CA ILE A 112 -2.14 9.97 14.10
C ILE A 112 -2.23 11.48 13.89
N LYS A 113 -1.09 12.19 13.88
CA LYS A 113 -1.05 13.63 13.58
C LYS A 113 -1.29 13.97 12.10
N GLY A 114 -1.46 12.98 11.21
CA GLY A 114 -1.72 13.19 9.78
C GLY A 114 -0.55 13.77 8.99
N LEU A 115 0.66 13.72 9.55
CA LEU A 115 1.91 14.24 8.98
C LEU A 115 2.49 13.25 7.97
N LYS A 116 3.12 13.80 6.92
CA LYS A 116 3.71 12.96 5.87
C LYS A 116 5.16 12.63 6.20
N THR A 117 5.49 11.35 6.25
CA THR A 117 6.81 10.84 6.61
C THR A 117 7.44 10.05 5.46
N LEU A 118 8.76 10.14 5.37
CA LEU A 118 9.60 9.29 4.54
C LEU A 118 10.61 8.57 5.42
N THR A 119 10.54 7.25 5.46
CA THR A 119 11.53 6.41 6.12
C THR A 119 12.39 5.69 5.09
N CYS A 120 13.69 5.89 5.20
CA CYS A 120 14.69 5.31 4.32
C CYS A 120 15.65 4.41 5.11
N ALA A 121 16.16 3.35 4.47
CA ALA A 121 17.25 2.55 5.02
C ALA A 121 18.23 2.13 3.90
N PRO A 122 19.48 1.73 4.22
CA PRO A 122 20.48 1.30 3.24
C PRO A 122 20.12 -0.02 2.53
N THR A 123 19.44 -0.93 3.22
CA THR A 123 19.15 -2.29 2.74
C THR A 123 17.66 -2.59 2.71
N ASN A 124 17.24 -3.50 1.83
CA ASN A 124 15.85 -3.98 1.80
C ASN A 124 15.44 -4.59 3.15
N THR A 125 16.31 -5.36 3.79
CA THR A 125 16.04 -6.01 5.08
C THR A 125 15.69 -4.98 6.16
N ALA A 126 16.48 -3.91 6.29
CA ALA A 126 16.20 -2.86 7.26
C ALA A 126 14.86 -2.15 6.98
N VAL A 127 14.55 -1.86 5.71
CA VAL A 127 13.24 -1.29 5.33
C VAL A 127 12.09 -2.23 5.70
N LEU A 128 12.24 -3.52 5.42
CA LEU A 128 11.22 -4.53 5.71
C LEU A 128 10.99 -4.73 7.21
N GLU A 129 12.04 -4.61 8.03
CA GLU A 129 11.92 -4.70 9.48
C GLU A 129 11.07 -3.55 10.05
N VAL A 130 11.34 -2.31 9.60
CA VAL A 130 10.53 -1.14 9.98
C VAL A 130 9.10 -1.28 9.45
N ALA A 131 8.94 -1.69 8.19
CA ALA A 131 7.63 -1.84 7.54
C ALA A 131 6.76 -2.90 8.23
N SER A 132 7.31 -4.09 8.50
CA SER A 132 6.61 -5.16 9.18
C SER A 132 6.15 -4.72 10.57
N ARG A 133 7.01 -3.99 11.29
CA ARG A 133 6.68 -3.51 12.62
C ARG A 133 5.54 -2.48 12.59
N ILE A 134 5.60 -1.45 11.74
CA ILE A 134 4.51 -0.45 11.68
C ILE A 134 3.19 -1.04 11.19
N VAL A 135 3.23 -1.96 10.21
CA VAL A 135 2.06 -2.70 9.72
C VAL A 135 1.45 -3.49 10.88
N ARG A 136 2.25 -4.23 11.65
CA ARG A 136 1.73 -4.97 12.80
C ARG A 136 1.09 -4.06 13.85
N LEU A 137 1.74 -2.94 14.19
CA LEU A 137 1.19 -1.98 15.17
C LEU A 137 -0.17 -1.44 14.71
N VAL A 138 -0.30 -1.09 13.43
CA VAL A 138 -1.54 -0.64 12.81
C VAL A 138 -2.63 -1.73 12.80
N GLY A 139 -2.25 -2.98 12.56
CA GLY A 139 -3.19 -4.11 12.59
C GLY A 139 -3.71 -4.46 13.98
N GLU A 140 -2.91 -4.21 15.01
CA GLU A 140 -3.26 -4.44 16.42
C GLU A 140 -4.03 -3.26 17.05
N ALA A 141 -4.28 -2.17 16.29
CA ALA A 141 -4.94 -0.98 16.78
C ALA A 141 -6.43 -1.24 17.13
N PRO A 142 -6.88 -1.06 18.39
CA PRO A 142 -8.22 -1.43 18.82
C PRO A 142 -9.35 -0.60 18.18
N ASP A 143 -9.05 0.63 17.75
CA ASP A 143 -9.98 1.54 17.07
C ASP A 143 -9.80 1.56 15.54
N GLY A 144 -8.90 0.74 15.00
CA GLY A 144 -8.54 0.73 13.57
C GLY A 144 -7.79 1.99 13.09
N SER A 145 -7.38 2.87 14.00
CA SER A 145 -6.57 4.07 13.72
C SER A 145 -5.17 3.92 14.32
N PRO A 146 -4.10 4.13 13.54
CA PRO A 146 -4.02 4.63 12.17
C PRO A 146 -4.25 3.54 11.12
N CYS A 147 -4.71 3.92 9.92
CA CYS A 147 -5.11 2.98 8.86
C CYS A 147 -3.94 2.53 7.94
N PHE A 148 -3.89 1.24 7.57
CA PHE A 148 -2.93 0.67 6.60
C PHE A 148 -2.91 1.41 5.26
N LEU A 149 -4.06 1.98 4.86
CA LEU A 149 -4.23 2.69 3.59
C LEU A 149 -3.37 3.95 3.49
N ASN A 150 -2.83 4.42 4.61
CA ASN A 150 -1.92 5.55 4.70
C ASN A 150 -0.44 5.14 4.71
N ILE A 151 -0.13 3.86 4.53
CA ILE A 151 1.23 3.32 4.47
C ILE A 151 1.52 2.82 3.07
N VAL A 152 2.70 3.18 2.53
CA VAL A 152 3.23 2.63 1.28
C VAL A 152 4.67 2.19 1.48
N LEU A 153 4.91 0.93 1.18
CA LEU A 153 6.24 0.37 0.98
C LEU A 153 6.51 0.27 -0.53
N PHE A 154 7.67 0.74 -0.99
CA PHE A 154 8.05 0.50 -2.40
C PHE A 154 9.53 0.23 -2.59
N GLY A 155 9.82 -0.56 -3.62
CA GLY A 155 11.16 -0.98 -3.98
C GLY A 155 11.13 -1.95 -5.16
N ASN A 156 12.09 -2.87 -5.21
CA ASN A 156 12.06 -3.95 -6.18
C ASN A 156 11.48 -5.20 -5.50
N LYS A 157 10.30 -5.65 -5.98
CA LYS A 157 9.52 -6.75 -5.37
C LYS A 157 10.35 -8.02 -5.21
N GLU A 158 11.05 -8.43 -6.26
CA GLU A 158 11.90 -9.64 -6.27
C GLU A 158 13.01 -9.60 -5.22
N ARG A 159 13.75 -8.48 -5.14
CA ARG A 159 14.85 -8.31 -4.17
C ARG A 159 14.37 -8.12 -2.74
N MET A 160 13.13 -7.67 -2.55
CA MET A 160 12.51 -7.58 -1.24
C MET A 160 11.84 -8.89 -0.83
N LYS A 161 11.70 -9.87 -1.76
CA LYS A 161 11.07 -11.16 -1.52
C LYS A 161 9.66 -11.02 -0.91
N ILE A 162 8.92 -10.03 -1.36
CA ILE A 162 7.53 -9.83 -0.95
C ILE A 162 6.67 -10.73 -1.83
N ASP A 163 6.19 -11.82 -1.25
CA ASP A 163 5.15 -12.65 -1.86
C ASP A 163 3.76 -12.01 -1.65
N ASP A 164 2.76 -12.52 -2.37
CA ASP A 164 1.40 -11.96 -2.33
C ASP A 164 0.65 -12.32 -1.03
N ASN A 165 1.10 -13.36 -0.31
CA ASN A 165 0.48 -13.83 0.94
C ASN A 165 1.05 -13.15 2.20
N HIS A 166 2.11 -12.37 2.06
CA HIS A 166 2.71 -11.62 3.15
C HIS A 166 1.87 -10.39 3.48
N ASP A 167 1.67 -10.07 4.76
CA ASP A 167 0.99 -8.84 5.22
C ASP A 167 1.55 -7.54 4.59
N LEU A 168 2.81 -7.56 4.14
CA LEU A 168 3.45 -6.43 3.48
C LEU A 168 2.94 -6.21 2.05
N SER A 169 2.33 -7.21 1.41
CA SER A 169 1.71 -7.09 0.08
C SER A 169 0.52 -6.12 0.09
N MET A 170 -0.13 -5.94 1.24
CA MET A 170 -1.21 -4.98 1.46
C MET A 170 -0.72 -3.54 1.31
N VAL A 171 0.48 -3.24 1.83
CA VAL A 171 1.08 -1.90 1.79
C VAL A 171 2.09 -1.72 0.65
N PHE A 172 2.39 -2.78 -0.12
CA PHE A 172 3.34 -2.69 -1.22
C PHE A 172 2.74 -1.93 -2.41
N LEU A 173 3.43 -0.89 -2.86
CA LEU A 173 2.92 0.06 -3.86
C LEU A 173 2.49 -0.61 -5.16
N ASP A 174 3.29 -1.54 -5.67
CA ASP A 174 3.03 -2.14 -6.98
C ASP A 174 1.82 -3.09 -6.89
N SER A 175 1.77 -3.94 -5.85
CA SER A 175 0.64 -4.84 -5.59
C SER A 175 -0.67 -4.06 -5.39
N ARG A 176 -0.64 -2.98 -4.60
CA ARG A 176 -1.81 -2.12 -4.36
C ARG A 176 -2.26 -1.40 -5.63
N ALA A 177 -1.33 -0.94 -6.46
CA ALA A 177 -1.66 -0.31 -7.74
C ALA A 177 -2.25 -1.30 -8.75
N GLU A 178 -1.76 -2.55 -8.78
CA GLU A 178 -2.31 -3.63 -9.59
C GLU A 178 -3.74 -3.97 -9.19
N ARG A 179 -4.02 -4.09 -7.88
CA ARG A 179 -5.38 -4.33 -7.37
C ARG A 179 -6.35 -3.20 -7.71
N LEU A 180 -5.92 -1.94 -7.64
CA LEU A 180 -6.77 -0.78 -7.95
C LEU A 180 -7.02 -0.55 -9.45
N LEU A 181 -6.17 -1.08 -10.33
CA LEU A 181 -6.25 -0.80 -11.76
C LEU A 181 -7.62 -1.07 -12.39
N PRO A 182 -8.25 -2.25 -12.17
CA PRO A 182 -9.57 -2.53 -12.72
C PRO A 182 -10.63 -1.50 -12.34
N CYS A 183 -10.56 -0.92 -11.13
CA CYS A 183 -11.53 0.06 -10.66
C CYS A 183 -11.40 1.43 -11.34
N PHE A 184 -10.22 1.80 -11.83
CA PHE A 184 -9.97 3.13 -12.42
C PHE A 184 -10.08 3.16 -13.95
N VAL A 185 -10.30 2.00 -14.59
CA VAL A 185 -10.50 1.93 -16.04
C VAL A 185 -11.84 2.59 -16.42
N PRO A 186 -11.88 3.58 -17.34
CA PRO A 186 -13.08 4.40 -17.55
C PRO A 186 -14.34 3.66 -18.04
N HIS A 187 -14.19 2.58 -18.81
CA HIS A 187 -15.31 1.88 -19.46
C HIS A 187 -15.69 0.56 -18.80
N THR A 188 -14.91 0.09 -17.83
CA THR A 188 -15.14 -1.22 -17.17
C THR A 188 -14.99 -1.15 -15.65
N GLY A 189 -14.46 -0.05 -15.12
CA GLY A 189 -14.22 0.13 -13.70
C GLY A 189 -15.40 0.81 -12.98
N TRP A 190 -15.09 1.34 -11.80
CA TRP A 190 -16.04 1.90 -10.83
C TRP A 190 -17.13 2.78 -11.46
N ARG A 191 -16.72 3.75 -12.27
CA ARG A 191 -17.64 4.74 -12.86
C ARG A 191 -18.68 4.08 -13.76
N GLN A 192 -18.28 3.09 -14.55
CA GLN A 192 -19.18 2.36 -15.43
C GLN A 192 -20.06 1.41 -14.61
N CYS A 193 -19.49 0.62 -13.70
CA CYS A 193 -20.25 -0.31 -12.85
C CYS A 193 -21.36 0.43 -12.09
N LEU A 194 -21.00 1.56 -11.48
CA LEU A 194 -21.92 2.38 -10.72
C LEU A 194 -23.00 3.02 -11.61
N SER A 195 -22.63 3.56 -12.77
CA SER A 195 -23.61 4.17 -13.70
C SER A 195 -24.56 3.13 -14.30
N SER A 196 -24.05 1.94 -14.67
CA SER A 196 -24.86 0.84 -15.21
C SER A 196 -25.88 0.34 -14.18
N LEU A 197 -25.49 0.17 -12.91
CA LEU A 197 -26.42 -0.30 -11.88
C LEU A 197 -27.48 0.75 -11.54
N ILE A 198 -27.10 2.03 -11.45
CA ILE A 198 -28.06 3.15 -11.28
C ILE A 198 -29.09 3.11 -12.41
N ASP A 199 -28.63 3.05 -13.66
CA ASP A 199 -29.51 3.10 -14.83
C ASP A 199 -30.44 1.88 -14.92
N LEU A 200 -29.98 0.69 -14.51
CA LEU A 200 -30.83 -0.49 -14.39
C LEU A 200 -31.91 -0.32 -13.30
N LEU A 201 -31.56 0.23 -12.14
CA LEU A 201 -32.50 0.38 -11.01
C LEU A 201 -33.49 1.55 -11.20
N GLU A 202 -33.10 2.58 -11.95
CA GLU A 202 -33.94 3.73 -12.29
C GLU A 202 -34.83 3.46 -13.50
N ASN A 203 -34.27 2.89 -14.57
CA ASN A 203 -34.92 2.77 -15.87
C ASN A 203 -34.95 1.30 -16.39
N PRO A 204 -35.36 0.31 -15.58
CA PRO A 204 -35.23 -1.11 -15.92
C PRO A 204 -36.02 -1.47 -17.18
N VAL A 205 -37.20 -0.88 -17.36
CA VAL A 205 -38.11 -1.18 -18.47
C VAL A 205 -37.63 -0.55 -19.78
N THR A 206 -37.11 0.68 -19.72
CA THR A 206 -36.47 1.33 -20.88
C THR A 206 -35.25 0.53 -21.33
N LYS A 207 -34.43 0.04 -20.38
CA LYS A 207 -33.29 -0.84 -20.65
C LYS A 207 -33.69 -2.15 -21.30
N TYR A 208 -34.73 -2.78 -20.79
CA TYR A 208 -35.28 -4.00 -21.39
C TYR A 208 -35.73 -3.77 -22.83
N LYS A 209 -36.48 -2.69 -23.11
CA LYS A 209 -36.91 -2.33 -24.48
C LYS A 209 -35.72 -2.13 -25.42
N LEU A 210 -34.69 -1.40 -24.98
CA LEU A 210 -33.45 -1.20 -25.76
C LEU A 210 -32.69 -2.50 -26.00
N HIS A 211 -32.67 -3.41 -25.02
CA HIS A 211 -32.03 -4.71 -25.16
C HIS A 211 -32.72 -5.58 -26.22
N ILE A 212 -34.06 -5.63 -26.20
CA ILE A 212 -34.83 -6.33 -27.22
C ILE A 212 -34.59 -5.72 -28.60
N GLN A 213 -34.51 -4.39 -28.72
CA GLN A 213 -34.16 -3.71 -29.99
C GLN A 213 -32.77 -4.10 -30.49
N ASP A 214 -31.74 -4.10 -29.64
CA ASP A 214 -30.36 -4.48 -30.00
C ASP A 214 -30.27 -5.94 -30.47
N ILE A 215 -31.01 -6.87 -29.83
CA ILE A 215 -31.11 -8.27 -30.29
C ILE A 215 -31.70 -8.33 -31.69
N VAL A 216 -32.81 -7.61 -31.92
CA VAL A 216 -33.49 -7.59 -33.23
C VAL A 216 -32.59 -6.99 -34.31
N GLU A 217 -31.81 -5.95 -34.00
CA GLU A 217 -30.88 -5.33 -34.94
C GLU A 217 -29.69 -6.23 -35.29
N LYS A 218 -29.08 -6.91 -34.30
CA LYS A 218 -27.99 -7.87 -34.55
C LYS A 218 -28.42 -9.03 -35.45
N MET A 219 -29.65 -9.53 -35.26
CA MET A 219 -30.20 -10.59 -36.10
C MET A 219 -30.49 -10.13 -37.54
N LYS A 220 -30.84 -8.85 -37.74
CA LYS A 220 -30.96 -8.28 -39.08
C LYS A 220 -29.60 -8.19 -39.78
N MET A 221 -28.55 -7.78 -39.06
CA MET A 221 -27.19 -7.70 -39.61
C MET A 221 -26.59 -9.08 -39.95
N GLU A 222 -26.83 -10.11 -39.14
CA GLU A 222 -26.38 -11.48 -39.43
C GLU A 222 -27.08 -12.10 -40.65
N LYS A 223 -28.28 -11.63 -41.01
CA LYS A 223 -29.01 -12.05 -42.22
C LYS A 223 -28.50 -11.39 -43.50
N GLU A 224 -27.84 -10.24 -43.42
CA GLU A 224 -27.35 -9.47 -44.59
C GLU A 224 -25.91 -9.84 -45.00
N MET A 225 -25.22 -10.73 -44.27
CA MET A 225 -23.91 -11.25 -44.69
C MET A 225 -24.07 -12.35 -45.75
N PRO A 226 -23.49 -12.22 -46.96
CA PRO A 226 -23.63 -13.24 -48.01
C PRO A 226 -22.88 -14.52 -47.62
N LYS A 227 -23.56 -15.67 -47.75
CA LYS A 227 -22.93 -17.00 -47.71
C LYS A 227 -21.90 -17.08 -48.85
N LYS A 228 -20.61 -17.17 -48.53
CA LYS A 228 -19.59 -17.55 -49.51
C LYS A 228 -19.65 -19.06 -49.69
N ASP A 229 -20.24 -19.50 -50.80
CA ASP A 229 -20.01 -20.84 -51.34
C ASP A 229 -18.54 -20.99 -51.75
N GLY A 230 -17.98 -22.17 -51.50
CA GLY A 230 -16.54 -22.42 -51.50
C GLY A 230 -15.90 -22.56 -52.88
N ASP A 231 -14.59 -22.29 -52.95
CA ASP A 231 -13.63 -23.22 -53.57
C ASP A 231 -12.15 -22.93 -53.20
N LYS A 232 -11.33 -23.94 -53.46
CA LYS A 232 -9.95 -24.31 -53.01
C LYS A 232 -8.76 -23.32 -53.18
N PRO A 233 -7.56 -23.66 -52.62
CA PRO A 233 -6.50 -22.70 -52.24
C PRO A 233 -5.39 -22.53 -53.27
N LEU A 234 -4.91 -21.29 -53.53
CA LEU A 234 -3.63 -21.04 -54.21
C LEU A 234 -2.93 -19.73 -53.77
N VAL A 235 -1.74 -19.92 -53.18
CA VAL A 235 -0.46 -19.19 -53.25
C VAL A 235 -0.40 -17.77 -53.87
N GLY A 236 -0.03 -16.78 -53.02
CA GLY A 236 1.11 -15.85 -53.17
C GLY A 236 1.09 -14.70 -54.19
N LYS A 237 1.01 -13.43 -53.71
CA LYS A 237 2.13 -12.44 -53.65
C LYS A 237 1.69 -11.02 -53.27
N ASP A 238 2.46 -10.46 -52.33
CA ASP A 238 2.93 -9.08 -52.13
C ASP A 238 2.01 -7.83 -51.99
N ARG A 239 1.95 -7.38 -50.71
CA ARG A 239 2.37 -6.06 -50.16
C ARG A 239 1.48 -4.79 -50.24
N ASN A 240 1.16 -4.35 -49.00
CA ASN A 240 1.26 -3.00 -48.42
C ASN A 240 0.06 -2.04 -48.48
N SER A 241 -0.62 -1.85 -47.32
CA SER A 241 -0.69 -0.54 -46.61
C SER A 241 -1.48 -0.59 -45.26
N LEU A 242 -0.75 -0.32 -44.15
CA LEU A 242 -1.17 0.25 -42.84
C LEU A 242 -2.05 -0.56 -41.82
N PRO A 243 -1.98 -0.27 -40.49
CA PRO A 243 -0.90 -0.61 -39.57
C PRO A 243 -1.32 -1.56 -38.42
N SER A 244 -0.32 -2.28 -37.91
CA SER A 244 -0.35 -3.32 -36.87
C SER A 244 -0.84 -2.82 -35.50
N ARG A 245 -1.88 -3.49 -34.98
CA ARG A 245 -2.07 -3.71 -33.54
C ARG A 245 -0.89 -4.55 -33.02
N TYR A 246 -0.29 -4.13 -31.90
CA TYR A 246 0.76 -4.92 -31.25
C TYR A 246 0.17 -6.12 -30.50
N PRO A 247 0.86 -7.28 -30.53
CA PRO A 247 0.39 -8.53 -29.95
C PRO A 247 0.95 -8.76 -28.53
N LEU A 248 0.11 -9.30 -27.65
CA LEU A 248 0.56 -10.05 -26.48
C LEU A 248 0.81 -11.49 -26.93
N ARG A 249 2.07 -11.90 -26.98
CA ARG A 249 2.46 -13.31 -27.03
C ARG A 249 3.49 -13.55 -25.93
N SER A 250 3.07 -14.21 -24.86
CA SER A 250 3.96 -14.91 -23.94
C SER A 250 3.90 -16.40 -24.24
N ASN A 251 5.08 -16.98 -24.35
CA ASN A 251 5.40 -18.35 -24.72
C ASN A 251 4.92 -19.35 -23.64
N PRO A 252 4.29 -20.50 -23.97
CA PRO A 252 3.95 -21.52 -23.01
C PRO A 252 5.11 -22.52 -22.91
N ASN A 253 5.96 -22.37 -21.89
CA ASN A 253 6.82 -23.46 -21.39
C ASN A 253 7.48 -23.05 -20.06
N SER A 254 6.75 -23.22 -18.96
CA SER A 254 7.34 -23.68 -17.70
C SER A 254 6.20 -24.06 -16.76
N LYS A 255 6.22 -25.33 -16.35
CA LYS A 255 5.35 -25.92 -15.33
C LYS A 255 5.47 -25.10 -14.06
N ASP A 256 4.35 -24.67 -13.49
CA ASP A 256 4.21 -24.56 -12.03
C ASP A 256 2.73 -24.64 -11.65
N HIS A 257 2.49 -25.55 -10.70
CA HIS A 257 1.21 -25.88 -10.11
C HIS A 257 0.70 -24.72 -9.25
N LEU A 258 -0.48 -24.19 -9.58
CA LEU A 258 -1.31 -23.49 -8.60
C LEU A 258 -2.65 -24.20 -8.49
N VAL A 259 -2.72 -24.96 -7.41
CA VAL A 259 -3.87 -25.68 -6.88
C VAL A 259 -4.92 -24.65 -6.43
N ALA A 260 -6.15 -24.88 -6.88
CA ALA A 260 -7.35 -24.18 -6.41
C ALA A 260 -7.67 -24.49 -4.94
N PRO A 261 -8.56 -23.70 -4.33
CA PRO A 261 -9.76 -24.34 -3.80
C PRO A 261 -11.02 -23.64 -4.30
N LEU A 262 -11.61 -24.22 -5.35
CA LEU A 262 -13.03 -24.11 -5.67
C LEU A 262 -13.65 -25.47 -5.32
N SER A 263 -14.38 -25.54 -4.21
CA SER A 263 -15.27 -26.66 -3.94
C SER A 263 -16.52 -26.14 -3.23
N VAL A 264 -17.50 -25.69 -4.01
CA VAL A 264 -18.93 -26.06 -3.97
C VAL A 264 -19.52 -25.55 -5.29
N PHE A 265 -20.44 -26.31 -5.90
CA PHE A 265 -21.11 -26.14 -7.20
C PHE A 265 -20.49 -26.89 -8.40
N ARG A 266 -20.62 -28.22 -8.38
CA ARG A 266 -21.02 -28.96 -9.59
C ARG A 266 -21.86 -30.19 -9.23
N LYS A 267 -23.16 -30.07 -9.47
CA LYS A 267 -24.18 -31.10 -9.77
C LYS A 267 -25.44 -30.25 -9.94
N ILE A 268 -25.83 -29.91 -11.16
CA ILE A 268 -26.77 -30.72 -11.95
C ILE A 268 -26.54 -30.37 -13.43
N THR A 269 -26.13 -31.35 -14.25
CA THR A 269 -26.70 -31.63 -15.57
C THR A 269 -26.25 -33.03 -16.03
N HIS A 270 -27.13 -33.68 -16.79
CA HIS A 270 -27.03 -34.99 -17.45
C HIS A 270 -27.36 -36.25 -16.64
N ASN A 271 -28.66 -36.59 -16.66
CA ASN A 271 -29.07 -37.91 -17.16
C ASN A 271 -29.69 -37.73 -18.55
N ARG A 272 -29.11 -38.36 -19.57
CA ARG A 272 -29.83 -38.78 -20.79
C ARG A 272 -29.30 -40.18 -21.13
N PRO A 273 -30.16 -41.19 -21.36
CA PRO A 273 -29.74 -42.45 -21.95
C PRO A 273 -29.55 -42.30 -23.46
N GLU A 274 -28.66 -43.11 -24.00
CA GLU A 274 -28.47 -43.34 -25.44
C GLU A 274 -29.53 -44.31 -25.99
N ASP A 275 -29.67 -44.25 -27.31
CA ASP A 275 -30.46 -45.08 -28.24
C ASP A 275 -31.96 -44.78 -28.38
N GLU A 276 -32.32 -44.11 -29.48
CA GLU A 276 -33.05 -44.73 -30.59
C GLU A 276 -33.09 -43.79 -31.81
N LYS A 277 -32.88 -44.38 -33.00
CA LYS A 277 -33.05 -43.71 -34.29
C LYS A 277 -34.55 -43.65 -34.59
N GLU A 278 -35.11 -42.44 -34.70
CA GLU A 278 -36.33 -42.21 -35.48
C GLU A 278 -36.13 -41.03 -36.43
N GLU A 279 -36.30 -41.33 -37.71
CA GLU A 279 -36.49 -40.34 -38.77
C GLU A 279 -37.78 -39.55 -38.48
N CYS A 280 -37.71 -38.22 -38.46
CA CYS A 280 -38.88 -37.42 -38.78
C CYS A 280 -38.49 -36.02 -39.28
N HIS A 281 -38.81 -35.81 -40.55
CA HIS A 281 -39.19 -34.58 -41.23
C HIS A 281 -38.46 -33.26 -40.93
N ASN A 282 -37.82 -32.82 -42.01
CA ASN A 282 -37.37 -31.48 -42.31
C ASN A 282 -38.56 -30.50 -42.32
N GLU A 283 -38.90 -29.90 -41.18
CA GLU A 283 -39.68 -28.66 -41.14
C GLU A 283 -38.72 -27.49 -40.90
N GLY A 284 -38.42 -26.79 -42.00
CA GLY A 284 -37.69 -25.53 -41.95
C GLY A 284 -38.50 -24.50 -41.17
N TRP A 285 -37.94 -24.00 -40.07
CA TRP A 285 -38.45 -22.82 -39.37
C TRP A 285 -38.08 -21.60 -40.20
N HIS A 286 -38.87 -21.35 -41.25
CA HIS A 286 -38.66 -20.25 -42.19
C HIS A 286 -39.39 -18.95 -41.81
N ASP A 287 -39.82 -18.80 -40.55
CA ASP A 287 -40.47 -17.57 -40.12
C ASP A 287 -39.59 -16.73 -39.19
N SER A 288 -39.00 -15.70 -39.78
CA SER A 288 -38.24 -14.64 -39.11
C SER A 288 -39.07 -13.93 -38.04
N ASP A 289 -40.36 -13.79 -38.27
CA ASP A 289 -41.24 -12.99 -37.42
C ASP A 289 -41.63 -13.76 -36.17
N ALA A 290 -41.89 -15.08 -36.28
CA ALA A 290 -42.16 -15.94 -35.13
C ALA A 290 -40.99 -16.02 -34.13
N MET A 291 -39.73 -15.98 -34.61
CA MET A 291 -38.55 -15.97 -33.75
C MET A 291 -38.33 -14.61 -33.06
N VAL A 292 -38.62 -13.50 -33.76
CA VAL A 292 -38.64 -12.14 -33.19
C VAL A 292 -39.76 -12.00 -32.16
N GLU A 293 -40.89 -12.67 -32.38
CA GLU A 293 -42.04 -12.71 -31.46
C GLU A 293 -41.76 -13.57 -30.22
N ALA A 294 -41.05 -14.71 -30.38
CA ALA A 294 -40.54 -15.52 -29.27
C ALA A 294 -39.47 -14.79 -28.43
N LEU A 295 -38.67 -13.90 -29.04
CA LEU A 295 -37.71 -13.05 -28.31
C LEU A 295 -38.38 -11.88 -27.59
N ARG A 296 -39.49 -11.35 -28.12
CA ARG A 296 -40.36 -10.42 -27.34
C ARG A 296 -40.97 -11.10 -26.12
N ALA A 297 -41.02 -12.43 -26.10
CA ALA A 297 -41.46 -13.24 -24.97
C ALA A 297 -40.34 -13.61 -23.97
N LEU A 298 -39.11 -13.08 -24.13
CA LEU A 298 -38.11 -13.12 -23.05
C LEU A 298 -38.75 -12.53 -21.78
N PRO A 299 -38.80 -13.26 -20.65
CA PRO A 299 -39.41 -12.70 -19.46
C PRO A 299 -38.57 -11.51 -18.98
N PHE A 300 -39.19 -10.33 -18.86
CA PHE A 300 -38.56 -9.14 -18.26
C PHE A 300 -37.90 -9.48 -16.91
N LYS A 301 -38.51 -10.39 -16.16
CA LYS A 301 -37.99 -10.95 -14.90
C LYS A 301 -36.61 -11.58 -15.07
N ASP A 302 -36.41 -12.41 -16.10
CA ASP A 302 -35.13 -13.08 -16.35
C ASP A 302 -34.07 -12.08 -16.82
N TYR A 303 -34.44 -11.15 -17.70
CA TYR A 303 -33.57 -10.04 -18.09
C TYR A 303 -33.09 -9.22 -16.88
N LEU A 304 -34.01 -8.83 -16.00
CA LEU A 304 -33.69 -8.06 -14.80
C LEU A 304 -32.78 -8.85 -13.87
N LYS A 305 -33.09 -10.13 -13.64
CA LYS A 305 -32.34 -11.05 -12.78
C LYS A 305 -30.88 -11.17 -13.27
N ASP A 306 -30.68 -11.49 -14.54
CA ASP A 306 -29.34 -11.71 -15.10
C ASP A 306 -28.51 -10.43 -15.12
N ASN A 307 -29.09 -9.31 -15.56
CA ASN A 307 -28.37 -8.04 -15.61
C ASN A 307 -28.07 -7.51 -14.21
N TYR A 308 -29.03 -7.60 -13.28
CA TYR A 308 -28.80 -7.19 -11.91
C TYR A 308 -27.68 -8.02 -11.27
N ASN A 309 -27.72 -9.35 -11.39
CA ASN A 309 -26.72 -10.24 -10.81
C ASN A 309 -25.31 -9.96 -11.37
N LYS A 310 -25.21 -9.68 -12.69
CA LYS A 310 -23.95 -9.30 -13.32
C LYS A 310 -23.44 -7.94 -12.83
N LEU A 311 -24.26 -6.89 -12.94
CA LEU A 311 -23.85 -5.52 -12.62
C LEU A 311 -23.58 -5.32 -11.13
N SER A 312 -24.38 -5.94 -10.28
CA SER A 312 -24.17 -5.90 -8.82
C SER A 312 -22.87 -6.59 -8.43
N LYS A 313 -22.54 -7.75 -9.03
CA LYS A 313 -21.27 -8.45 -8.79
C LYS A 313 -20.07 -7.60 -9.20
N ASP A 314 -20.11 -6.98 -10.38
CA ASP A 314 -19.04 -6.11 -10.88
C ASP A 314 -18.83 -4.88 -9.97
N LEU A 315 -19.93 -4.28 -9.48
CA LEU A 315 -19.87 -3.16 -8.55
C LEU A 315 -19.35 -3.58 -7.17
N CYS A 316 -19.84 -4.69 -6.61
CA CYS A 316 -19.37 -5.23 -5.33
C CYS A 316 -17.86 -5.47 -5.35
N TYR A 317 -17.34 -6.06 -6.44
CA TYR A 317 -15.91 -6.25 -6.64
C TYR A 317 -15.13 -4.93 -6.60
N CYS A 318 -15.65 -3.89 -7.27
CA CYS A 318 -15.02 -2.57 -7.21
C CYS A 318 -15.11 -1.93 -5.81
N ILE A 319 -16.24 -2.07 -5.10
CA ILE A 319 -16.40 -1.56 -3.73
C ILE A 319 -15.36 -2.23 -2.82
N GLU A 320 -15.21 -3.55 -2.89
CA GLU A 320 -14.28 -4.30 -2.05
C GLU A 320 -12.83 -3.83 -2.24
N ILE A 321 -12.40 -3.70 -3.50
CA ILE A 321 -11.05 -3.19 -3.81
C ILE A 321 -10.88 -1.75 -3.34
N LEU A 322 -11.82 -0.86 -3.67
CA LEU A 322 -11.70 0.55 -3.28
C LEU A 322 -11.68 0.68 -1.76
N TYR A 323 -12.52 -0.07 -1.05
CA TYR A 323 -12.56 -0.06 0.40
C TYR A 323 -11.21 -0.50 1.00
N ASN A 324 -10.59 -1.53 0.45
CA ASN A 324 -9.36 -2.14 0.97
C ASN A 324 -8.05 -1.57 0.42
N ASP A 325 -8.09 -0.77 -0.65
CA ASP A 325 -6.88 -0.26 -1.30
C ASP A 325 -6.91 1.24 -1.60
N HIS A 326 -8.05 1.93 -1.58
CA HIS A 326 -8.08 3.37 -1.85
C HIS A 326 -7.59 4.18 -0.63
N PRO A 327 -6.70 5.19 -0.80
CA PRO A 327 -6.28 6.06 0.31
C PRO A 327 -7.47 6.71 1.03
N ARG A 328 -7.43 6.78 2.36
CA ARG A 328 -8.47 7.44 3.17
C ARG A 328 -8.04 8.86 3.51
N ASN A 329 -8.98 9.78 3.47
CA ASN A 329 -8.81 11.13 4.03
C ASN A 329 -10.06 11.48 4.85
N SER A 330 -9.98 12.54 5.66
CA SER A 330 -11.09 12.99 6.52
C SER A 330 -12.38 13.28 5.75
N GLU A 331 -12.28 13.64 4.47
CA GLU A 331 -13.41 14.01 3.62
C GLU A 331 -14.14 12.80 3.03
N THR A 332 -13.47 11.66 2.86
CA THR A 332 -14.05 10.47 2.22
C THR A 332 -14.76 9.53 3.19
N GLY A 333 -14.71 9.81 4.51
CA GLY A 333 -15.31 8.95 5.53
C GLY A 333 -16.76 8.56 5.24
N GLN A 334 -17.61 9.55 4.92
CA GLN A 334 -19.01 9.31 4.56
C GLN A 334 -19.16 8.45 3.30
N SER A 335 -18.33 8.67 2.28
CA SER A 335 -18.37 7.89 1.04
C SER A 335 -18.06 6.42 1.29
N PHE A 336 -17.12 6.10 2.17
CA PHE A 336 -16.82 4.71 2.48
C PHE A 336 -17.83 4.05 3.43
N GLN A 337 -18.47 4.82 4.30
CA GLN A 337 -19.61 4.33 5.06
C GLN A 337 -20.77 3.96 4.12
N CYS A 338 -21.07 4.85 3.15
CA CYS A 338 -22.05 4.61 2.11
C CYS A 338 -21.71 3.39 1.24
N MET A 339 -20.43 3.11 0.97
CA MET A 339 -20.05 1.85 0.29
C MET A 339 -20.51 0.59 1.02
N LEU A 340 -20.42 0.57 2.36
CA LEU A 340 -20.87 -0.58 3.17
C LEU A 340 -22.39 -0.71 3.18
N GLU A 341 -23.10 0.42 3.23
CA GLU A 341 -24.56 0.49 3.15
C GLU A 341 -25.06 -0.01 1.78
N VAL A 342 -24.43 0.44 0.68
CA VAL A 342 -24.69 -0.06 -0.68
C VAL A 342 -24.46 -1.56 -0.80
N LEU A 343 -23.39 -2.13 -0.22
CA LEU A 343 -23.18 -3.58 -0.24
C LEU A 343 -24.34 -4.35 0.42
N GLU A 344 -24.85 -3.85 1.54
CA GLU A 344 -26.00 -4.43 2.22
C GLU A 344 -27.29 -4.29 1.42
N LEU A 345 -27.52 -3.13 0.79
CA LEU A 345 -28.67 -2.89 -0.08
C LEU A 345 -28.65 -3.80 -1.31
N ILE A 346 -27.48 -3.97 -1.93
CA ILE A 346 -27.29 -4.89 -3.05
C ILE A 346 -27.65 -6.32 -2.63
N ARG A 347 -27.25 -6.75 -1.42
CA ARG A 347 -27.58 -8.07 -0.88
C ARG A 347 -29.08 -8.25 -0.66
N ILE A 348 -29.75 -7.24 -0.11
CA ILE A 348 -31.22 -7.26 0.11
C ILE A 348 -31.96 -7.32 -1.23
N LEU A 349 -31.59 -6.47 -2.19
CA LEU A 349 -32.17 -6.44 -3.53
C LEU A 349 -31.92 -7.75 -4.29
N HIS A 350 -30.73 -8.35 -4.16
CA HIS A 350 -30.42 -9.65 -4.75
C HIS A 350 -31.39 -10.73 -4.23
N ALA A 351 -31.66 -10.76 -2.93
CA ALA A 351 -32.61 -11.73 -2.35
C ALA A 351 -34.05 -11.53 -2.83
N LEU A 352 -34.46 -10.27 -3.08
CA LEU A 352 -35.81 -9.93 -3.54
C LEU A 352 -36.01 -10.18 -5.04
N ILE A 353 -35.02 -9.84 -5.87
CA ILE A 353 -35.07 -10.03 -7.34
C ILE A 353 -34.99 -11.51 -7.71
N ASN A 354 -34.19 -12.29 -6.99
CA ASN A 354 -34.03 -13.73 -7.24
C ASN A 354 -35.10 -14.59 -6.53
N TYR A 355 -36.15 -13.99 -5.98
CA TYR A 355 -37.23 -14.70 -5.28
C TYR A 355 -38.20 -15.38 -6.27
N ASP A 356 -38.46 -16.69 -6.08
CA ASP A 356 -39.07 -17.54 -7.12
C ASP A 356 -40.41 -18.18 -6.73
N ARG A 357 -41.27 -17.46 -5.99
CA ARG A 357 -42.67 -17.90 -5.80
C ARG A 357 -43.58 -17.24 -6.83
N ASP A 358 -44.28 -18.08 -7.58
CA ASP A 358 -45.21 -17.75 -8.68
C ASP A 358 -46.41 -16.85 -8.31
N THR A 359 -46.52 -16.38 -7.06
CA THR A 359 -47.73 -15.69 -6.56
C THR A 359 -47.56 -14.23 -6.20
N ASP A 360 -46.32 -13.70 -6.18
CA ASP A 360 -46.04 -12.29 -5.87
C ASP A 360 -45.22 -11.68 -7.01
N ASP A 361 -45.90 -11.18 -8.03
CA ASP A 361 -45.24 -10.46 -9.11
C ASP A 361 -44.78 -9.07 -8.59
N ILE A 362 -43.62 -9.07 -7.92
CA ILE A 362 -42.91 -7.87 -7.47
C ILE A 362 -42.47 -7.02 -8.68
N CYS A 363 -42.35 -7.64 -9.86
CA CYS A 363 -41.80 -7.05 -11.08
C CYS A 363 -42.79 -6.26 -11.93
N SER A 364 -44.10 -6.53 -11.87
CA SER A 364 -45.05 -5.98 -12.83
C SER A 364 -45.45 -4.53 -12.55
N ASP A 365 -45.87 -4.14 -11.34
CA ASP A 365 -46.52 -2.82 -11.19
C ASP A 365 -45.65 -1.72 -10.53
N GLU A 366 -44.84 -2.01 -9.51
CA GLU A 366 -44.10 -0.95 -8.77
C GLU A 366 -42.77 -0.52 -9.42
N LEU A 367 -42.17 -1.39 -10.24
CA LEU A 367 -40.97 -1.11 -11.04
C LEU A 367 -41.27 -0.22 -12.26
N LEU A 368 -42.52 -0.21 -12.73
CA LEU A 368 -42.97 0.54 -13.90
C LEU A 368 -43.26 2.03 -13.61
N GLU A 369 -43.65 2.38 -12.38
CA GLU A 369 -44.25 3.71 -12.12
C GLU A 369 -43.58 4.55 -11.01
N GLY A 370 -42.75 3.94 -10.15
CA GLY A 370 -42.15 4.67 -9.02
C GLY A 370 -40.94 5.53 -9.42
N LYS A 371 -41.12 6.85 -9.53
CA LYS A 371 -39.97 7.79 -9.52
C LYS A 371 -39.19 7.63 -8.22
N VAL A 372 -37.87 7.50 -8.31
CA VAL A 372 -36.98 7.52 -7.13
C VAL A 372 -37.04 8.94 -6.55
N GLU A 373 -37.42 9.05 -5.28
CA GLU A 373 -37.55 10.32 -4.54
C GLU A 373 -36.21 11.09 -4.49
N GLU A 374 -36.29 12.41 -4.31
CA GLU A 374 -35.13 13.33 -4.30
C GLU A 374 -34.07 12.98 -3.25
N GLU A 375 -32.83 13.45 -3.46
CA GLU A 375 -31.65 13.18 -2.61
C GLU A 375 -31.95 13.43 -1.12
N CYS A 376 -32.05 12.35 -0.34
CA CYS A 376 -32.16 12.45 1.12
C CYS A 376 -30.77 12.67 1.75
N ASN A 377 -30.73 13.30 2.93
CA ASN A 377 -29.49 13.60 3.64
C ASN A 377 -28.77 12.29 4.06
N PRO A 378 -27.47 12.10 3.75
CA PRO A 378 -26.68 10.94 4.16
C PRO A 378 -26.79 10.55 5.64
N VAL A 379 -27.07 11.51 6.53
CA VAL A 379 -27.24 11.27 7.97
C VAL A 379 -28.44 10.36 8.30
N SER A 380 -29.47 10.35 7.44
CA SER A 380 -30.69 9.57 7.65
C SER A 380 -30.64 8.14 7.09
N TRP A 381 -29.65 7.83 6.24
CA TRP A 381 -29.57 6.53 5.57
C TRP A 381 -29.44 5.34 6.51
N PRO A 382 -28.68 5.37 7.62
CA PRO A 382 -28.65 4.26 8.55
C PRO A 382 -30.04 3.91 9.13
N GLN A 383 -30.86 4.93 9.39
CA GLN A 383 -32.24 4.74 9.88
C GLN A 383 -33.15 4.17 8.77
N GLN A 384 -33.01 4.65 7.54
CA GLN A 384 -33.75 4.14 6.39
C GLN A 384 -33.32 2.70 6.03
N LEU A 385 -32.05 2.37 6.12
CA LEU A 385 -31.55 1.01 5.95
C LEU A 385 -32.13 0.07 7.02
N ASN A 386 -32.29 0.54 8.25
CA ASN A 386 -32.95 -0.23 9.29
C ASN A 386 -34.44 -0.45 8.99
N SER A 387 -35.15 0.55 8.48
CA SER A 387 -36.55 0.39 8.07
C SER A 387 -36.69 -0.65 6.96
N VAL A 388 -35.78 -0.65 5.96
CA VAL A 388 -35.67 -1.68 4.92
C VAL A 388 -35.43 -3.08 5.51
N ARG A 389 -34.61 -3.21 6.56
CA ARG A 389 -34.34 -4.50 7.23
C ARG A 389 -35.56 -5.05 7.96
N THR A 390 -36.32 -4.18 8.63
CA THR A 390 -37.47 -4.58 9.46
C THR A 390 -38.78 -4.74 8.69
N ASN A 391 -38.85 -4.25 7.45
CA ASN A 391 -40.06 -4.32 6.65
C ASN A 391 -40.40 -5.76 6.25
N ARG A 392 -41.61 -6.22 6.62
CA ARG A 392 -42.08 -7.59 6.37
C ARG A 392 -42.71 -7.79 4.99
N CYS A 393 -43.14 -6.72 4.32
CA CYS A 393 -43.79 -6.80 3.02
C CYS A 393 -42.75 -6.67 1.90
N ASN A 394 -42.56 -7.72 1.10
CA ASN A 394 -41.54 -7.77 0.05
C ASN A 394 -41.66 -6.64 -0.97
N LYS A 395 -42.88 -6.27 -1.38
CA LYS A 395 -43.15 -5.17 -2.32
C LYS A 395 -42.64 -3.82 -1.79
N SER A 396 -43.15 -3.40 -0.63
CA SER A 396 -42.71 -2.15 0.02
C SER A 396 -41.23 -2.17 0.41
N ARG A 397 -40.69 -3.33 0.82
CA ARG A 397 -39.27 -3.51 1.13
C ARG A 397 -38.39 -3.33 -0.11
N PHE A 398 -38.80 -3.88 -1.25
CA PHE A 398 -38.11 -3.70 -2.53
C PHE A 398 -38.11 -2.23 -2.95
N LYS A 399 -39.26 -1.56 -2.87
CA LYS A 399 -39.38 -0.12 -3.20
C LYS A 399 -38.45 0.74 -2.37
N LEU A 400 -38.42 0.54 -1.05
CA LEU A 400 -37.53 1.28 -0.14
C LEU A 400 -36.06 0.97 -0.41
N ALA A 401 -35.69 -0.31 -0.55
CA ALA A 401 -34.31 -0.72 -0.83
C ALA A 401 -33.79 -0.16 -2.15
N ARG A 402 -34.63 -0.20 -3.21
CA ARG A 402 -34.31 0.35 -4.54
C ARG A 402 -34.08 1.85 -4.45
N SER A 403 -34.99 2.59 -3.81
CA SER A 403 -34.90 4.04 -3.68
C SER A 403 -33.63 4.45 -2.94
N LEU A 404 -33.38 3.85 -1.77
CA LEU A 404 -32.20 4.13 -0.94
C LEU A 404 -30.90 3.78 -1.67
N CYS A 405 -30.84 2.61 -2.32
CA CYS A 405 -29.66 2.19 -3.09
C CYS A 405 -29.33 3.17 -4.21
N VAL A 406 -30.32 3.63 -4.97
CA VAL A 406 -30.10 4.63 -6.03
C VAL A 406 -29.63 5.97 -5.45
N GLN A 407 -30.19 6.44 -4.34
CA GLN A 407 -29.75 7.67 -3.68
C GLN A 407 -28.29 7.59 -3.23
N GLU A 408 -27.91 6.50 -2.56
CA GLU A 408 -26.54 6.25 -2.11
C GLU A 408 -25.56 6.12 -3.28
N LEU A 409 -25.92 5.38 -4.34
CA LEU A 409 -25.10 5.27 -5.54
C LEU A 409 -24.91 6.63 -6.23
N ARG A 410 -25.94 7.47 -6.32
CA ARG A 410 -25.82 8.84 -6.86
C ARG A 410 -24.89 9.69 -6.00
N TYR A 411 -24.98 9.57 -4.68
CA TYR A 411 -24.07 10.25 -3.77
C TYR A 411 -22.62 9.81 -3.98
N LEU A 412 -22.36 8.51 -4.07
CA LEU A 412 -21.03 7.98 -4.36
C LEU A 412 -20.50 8.49 -5.70
N ARG A 413 -21.34 8.56 -6.73
CA ARG A 413 -20.98 9.13 -8.04
C ARG A 413 -20.51 10.58 -7.93
N LYS A 414 -21.15 11.36 -7.06
CA LYS A 414 -20.94 12.80 -6.89
C LYS A 414 -19.78 13.12 -5.94
N ASN A 415 -19.58 12.31 -4.90
CA ASN A 415 -18.67 12.61 -3.80
C ASN A 415 -17.39 11.76 -3.79
N LEU A 416 -17.32 10.67 -4.57
CA LEU A 416 -16.11 9.87 -4.74
C LEU A 416 -15.53 10.06 -6.15
N GLU A 417 -14.79 11.16 -6.33
CA GLU A 417 -14.08 11.44 -7.59
C GLU A 417 -12.85 10.56 -7.72
N LEU A 418 -12.94 9.52 -8.55
CA LEU A 418 -11.82 8.67 -8.92
C LEU A 418 -11.23 9.08 -10.28
N PRO A 419 -9.89 9.00 -10.43
CA PRO A 419 -9.24 9.28 -11.70
C PRO A 419 -9.51 8.20 -12.75
N ASN A 420 -9.44 8.64 -14.02
CA ASN A 420 -9.50 7.76 -15.18
C ASN A 420 -8.07 7.39 -15.60
N TYR A 421 -7.58 6.23 -15.16
CA TYR A 421 -6.22 5.77 -15.46
C TYR A 421 -6.22 4.46 -16.24
N TYR A 422 -5.23 4.32 -17.12
CA TYR A 422 -5.04 3.14 -17.97
C TYR A 422 -3.76 2.37 -17.64
N SER A 423 -2.94 2.90 -16.73
CA SER A 423 -1.64 2.31 -16.39
C SER A 423 -1.42 2.24 -14.89
N THR A 424 -0.82 1.14 -14.43
CA THR A 424 -0.38 0.96 -13.05
C THR A 424 0.51 2.11 -12.59
N ARG A 425 1.35 2.68 -13.49
CA ARG A 425 2.25 3.80 -13.15
C ARG A 425 1.50 5.06 -12.69
N GLN A 426 0.38 5.40 -13.32
CA GLN A 426 -0.44 6.55 -12.90
C GLN A 426 -1.04 6.32 -11.52
N ILE A 427 -1.48 5.09 -11.23
CA ILE A 427 -2.02 4.71 -9.92
C ILE A 427 -0.94 4.75 -8.85
N GLN A 428 0.27 4.29 -9.15
CA GLN A 428 1.41 4.40 -8.22
C GLN A 428 1.68 5.86 -7.83
N LEU A 429 1.65 6.79 -8.79
CA LEU A 429 1.83 8.22 -8.51
C LEU A 429 0.67 8.76 -7.67
N TYR A 430 -0.56 8.39 -7.99
CA TYR A 430 -1.77 8.73 -7.24
C TYR A 430 -1.70 8.29 -5.77
N LEU A 431 -1.24 7.06 -5.53
CA LEU A 431 -1.03 6.51 -4.18
C LEU A 431 0.07 7.24 -3.43
N LEU A 432 1.25 7.44 -4.05
CA LEU A 432 2.37 8.17 -3.42
C LEU A 432 2.00 9.61 -3.06
N GLN A 433 1.14 10.25 -3.85
CA GLN A 433 0.59 11.55 -3.51
C GLN A 433 -0.26 11.49 -2.24
N ARG A 434 -1.18 10.55 -2.10
CA ARG A 434 -2.15 10.56 -1.00
C ARG A 434 -1.68 9.89 0.29
N THR A 435 -0.61 9.12 0.22
CA THR A 435 -0.07 8.37 1.36
C THR A 435 0.63 9.28 2.37
N LYS A 436 0.51 8.94 3.66
CA LYS A 436 1.15 9.66 4.77
C LYS A 436 2.47 9.04 5.20
N CYS A 437 2.61 7.72 5.27
CA CYS A 437 3.86 7.06 5.65
C CYS A 437 4.47 6.31 4.46
N ILE A 438 5.65 6.74 4.02
CA ILE A 438 6.35 6.15 2.88
C ILE A 438 7.61 5.44 3.36
N LEU A 439 7.79 4.17 3.01
CA LEU A 439 8.98 3.37 3.33
C LEU A 439 9.66 2.88 2.05
N CYS A 440 10.97 3.11 1.94
CA CYS A 440 11.76 2.62 0.81
C CYS A 440 13.26 2.58 1.14
N THR A 441 14.10 2.08 0.24
CA THR A 441 15.55 2.26 0.41
C THR A 441 15.95 3.70 0.07
N VAL A 442 17.07 4.17 0.63
CA VAL A 442 17.63 5.50 0.30
C VAL A 442 17.74 5.70 -1.22
N SER A 443 18.21 4.70 -1.95
CA SER A 443 18.34 4.78 -3.40
C SER A 443 16.99 4.76 -4.14
N SER A 444 15.99 4.06 -3.61
CA SER A 444 14.63 4.02 -4.17
C SER A 444 13.87 5.33 -3.97
N SER A 445 14.17 6.11 -2.93
CA SER A 445 13.54 7.41 -2.65
C SER A 445 13.59 8.38 -3.84
N PHE A 446 14.56 8.20 -4.76
CA PHE A 446 14.62 8.91 -6.03
C PHE A 446 13.30 8.89 -6.84
N ARG A 447 12.46 7.84 -6.71
CA ARG A 447 11.15 7.77 -7.39
C ARG A 447 10.21 8.92 -6.97
N LEU A 448 10.42 9.53 -5.81
CA LEU A 448 9.58 10.60 -5.26
C LEU A 448 9.76 11.93 -6.00
N TYR A 449 10.90 12.17 -6.64
CA TYR A 449 11.09 13.36 -7.50
C TYR A 449 10.16 13.38 -8.72
N GLY A 450 9.67 12.21 -9.15
CA GLY A 450 8.70 12.09 -10.24
C GLY A 450 7.24 12.16 -9.77
N VAL A 451 7.00 12.40 -8.48
CA VAL A 451 5.66 12.55 -7.93
C VAL A 451 5.31 14.05 -7.97
N PRO A 452 4.21 14.45 -8.62
CA PRO A 452 3.78 15.84 -8.59
C PRO A 452 3.38 16.20 -7.15
N MET A 453 4.19 17.02 -6.47
CA MET A 453 3.97 17.42 -5.07
C MET A 453 3.39 18.84 -4.92
N ASP A 454 3.38 19.62 -6.00
CA ASP A 454 2.98 21.03 -6.02
C ASP A 454 1.65 21.29 -6.75
N ASN A 455 1.01 22.39 -6.37
CA ASN A 455 -0.23 22.91 -6.95
C ASN A 455 -0.04 23.62 -8.32
N SER A 456 1.19 23.70 -8.84
CA SER A 456 1.54 24.40 -10.08
C SER A 456 1.87 23.43 -11.23
N THR A 457 0.88 23.27 -12.12
CA THR A 457 0.99 23.00 -13.57
C THR A 457 1.90 21.86 -14.06
N SER A 458 1.25 20.80 -14.57
CA SER A 458 1.54 20.28 -15.92
C SER A 458 0.22 19.86 -16.59
N ASP A 459 0.14 19.99 -17.91
CA ASP A 459 -1.05 19.94 -18.80
C ASP A 459 -1.95 18.68 -18.75
N THR A 460 -1.82 17.84 -17.73
CA THR A 460 -2.72 16.71 -17.45
C THR A 460 -3.69 16.97 -16.29
N GLY A 461 -3.60 18.13 -15.64
CA GLY A 461 -4.24 18.44 -14.36
C GLY A 461 -5.55 19.25 -14.42
N LYS A 462 -6.56 18.82 -15.19
CA LYS A 462 -7.93 19.39 -15.12
C LYS A 462 -8.98 18.49 -14.47
N LEU A 463 -8.61 17.33 -13.93
CA LEU A 463 -9.57 16.23 -13.68
C LEU A 463 -9.69 15.72 -12.23
N LEU A 464 -9.07 16.36 -11.24
CA LEU A 464 -9.28 16.03 -9.83
C LEU A 464 -9.26 17.31 -8.98
N LYS A 465 -10.13 17.41 -7.98
CA LYS A 465 -10.02 18.42 -6.90
C LYS A 465 -8.60 18.40 -6.33
N LYS A 466 -7.96 19.57 -6.34
CA LYS A 466 -6.62 19.78 -5.82
C LYS A 466 -6.62 19.52 -4.31
N PRO A 467 -5.61 18.86 -3.73
CA PRO A 467 -5.45 18.85 -2.28
C PRO A 467 -5.26 20.29 -1.79
N GLU A 468 -6.01 20.69 -0.76
CA GLU A 468 -6.00 22.07 -0.22
C GLU A 468 -4.64 22.49 0.37
N LYS A 469 -3.76 21.52 0.68
CA LYS A 469 -2.42 21.72 1.22
C LYS A 469 -1.37 21.09 0.30
N PRO A 470 -0.25 21.76 -0.01
CA PRO A 470 0.85 21.15 -0.75
C PRO A 470 1.32 19.90 -0.01
N ASN A 471 1.49 18.82 -0.76
CA ASN A 471 1.69 17.47 -0.23
C ASN A 471 3.18 17.21 0.03
N LEU A 472 3.71 18.01 0.95
CA LEU A 472 5.12 18.06 1.28
C LEU A 472 5.49 16.97 2.28
N LEU A 473 6.73 16.46 2.20
CA LEU A 473 7.25 15.50 3.18
C LEU A 473 7.62 16.26 4.45
N ASP A 474 6.94 16.04 5.56
CA ASP A 474 7.19 16.76 6.80
C ASP A 474 8.44 16.24 7.55
N LEU A 475 8.61 14.92 7.60
CA LEU A 475 9.66 14.22 8.35
C LEU A 475 10.41 13.20 7.48
N LEU A 476 11.74 13.30 7.47
CA LEU A 476 12.64 12.27 6.95
C LEU A 476 13.26 11.48 8.12
N ILE A 477 13.09 10.16 8.11
CA ILE A 477 13.81 9.23 9.00
C ILE A 477 14.76 8.41 8.14
N VAL A 478 16.02 8.31 8.56
CA VAL A 478 17.00 7.41 7.93
C VAL A 478 17.48 6.41 8.97
N ASP A 479 17.03 5.17 8.83
CA ASP A 479 17.46 4.03 9.64
C ASP A 479 18.80 3.48 9.15
N GLU A 480 19.56 2.89 10.07
CA GLU A 480 20.94 2.43 9.85
C GLU A 480 21.81 3.49 9.15
N ALA A 481 21.64 4.76 9.54
CA ALA A 481 22.26 5.91 8.89
C ALA A 481 23.80 5.87 8.92
N ALA A 482 24.38 5.19 9.92
CA ALA A 482 25.82 4.98 10.02
C ALA A 482 26.40 4.08 8.92
N GLN A 483 25.57 3.24 8.28
CA GLN A 483 25.97 2.33 7.20
C GLN A 483 25.89 2.97 5.80
N LEU A 484 25.44 4.22 5.70
CA LEU A 484 25.32 4.95 4.44
C LEU A 484 26.55 5.80 4.16
N LYS A 485 26.91 5.92 2.89
CA LYS A 485 27.86 6.97 2.48
C LYS A 485 27.16 8.31 2.53
N GLU A 486 27.92 9.35 2.84
CA GLU A 486 27.37 10.70 2.96
C GLU A 486 26.55 11.13 1.73
N CYS A 487 27.07 10.84 0.53
CA CYS A 487 26.43 11.20 -0.73
C CYS A 487 25.14 10.42 -1.03
N GLU A 488 24.94 9.23 -0.45
CA GLU A 488 23.71 8.46 -0.65
C GLU A 488 22.53 9.13 0.06
N THR A 489 22.79 9.74 1.22
CA THR A 489 21.80 10.45 2.04
C THR A 489 21.24 11.70 1.36
N LEU A 490 21.96 12.26 0.38
CA LEU A 490 21.48 13.41 -0.41
C LEU A 490 20.20 13.10 -1.18
N ILE A 491 20.01 11.86 -1.65
CA ILE A 491 18.85 11.50 -2.47
C ILE A 491 17.54 11.84 -1.74
N PRO A 492 17.27 11.33 -0.52
CA PRO A 492 16.07 11.71 0.20
C PRO A 492 16.12 13.12 0.81
N LEU A 493 17.29 13.62 1.21
CA LEU A 493 17.39 14.91 1.89
C LEU A 493 17.06 16.11 0.98
N LEU A 494 17.33 15.98 -0.31
CA LEU A 494 17.03 16.99 -1.32
C LEU A 494 15.55 16.99 -1.77
N LEU A 495 14.71 16.12 -1.20
CA LEU A 495 13.27 16.14 -1.47
C LEU A 495 12.62 17.38 -0.82
N PRO A 496 11.65 18.01 -1.51
CA PRO A 496 11.06 19.25 -1.03
C PRO A 496 10.18 19.05 0.21
N GLY A 497 10.20 20.06 1.08
CA GLY A 497 9.26 20.18 2.20
C GLY A 497 9.71 19.59 3.53
N ILE A 498 10.85 18.91 3.57
CA ILE A 498 11.39 18.28 4.79
C ILE A 498 11.66 19.34 5.85
N LYS A 499 10.88 19.29 6.95
CA LYS A 499 11.04 20.16 8.12
C LYS A 499 11.98 19.54 9.14
N GLN A 500 11.88 18.23 9.34
CA GLN A 500 12.72 17.51 10.28
C GLN A 500 13.43 16.34 9.60
N ALA A 501 14.73 16.18 9.88
CA ALA A 501 15.50 14.99 9.52
C ALA A 501 16.01 14.29 10.78
N VAL A 502 15.75 12.99 10.88
CA VAL A 502 16.15 12.13 12.00
C VAL A 502 17.05 11.03 11.46
N PHE A 503 18.33 11.06 11.80
CA PHE A 503 19.28 9.99 11.49
C PHE A 503 19.38 9.05 12.68
N ILE A 504 19.20 7.76 12.44
CA ILE A 504 19.16 6.73 13.48
C ILE A 504 20.17 5.66 13.11
N GLY A 505 21.05 5.31 14.02
CA GLY A 505 22.12 4.36 13.72
C GLY A 505 23.13 4.24 14.84
N ASP A 506 24.29 3.72 14.49
CA ASP A 506 25.39 3.46 15.40
C ASP A 506 26.72 3.44 14.64
N GLU A 507 27.55 4.46 14.88
CA GLU A 507 28.86 4.60 14.24
C GLU A 507 29.90 3.58 14.71
N TYR A 508 29.63 2.82 15.78
CA TYR A 508 30.49 1.73 16.23
C TYR A 508 30.16 0.38 15.57
N GLN A 509 29.12 0.32 14.72
CA GLN A 509 28.82 -0.83 13.88
C GLN A 509 29.51 -0.75 12.51
N LEU A 510 29.19 -1.69 11.62
CA LEU A 510 29.81 -1.79 10.30
C LEU A 510 29.60 -0.50 9.48
N PRO A 511 30.67 0.13 8.96
CA PRO A 511 30.56 1.30 8.10
C PRO A 511 30.09 0.92 6.69
N ALA A 512 29.84 1.93 5.86
CA ALA A 512 29.45 1.72 4.46
C ALA A 512 30.55 0.96 3.68
N LEU A 513 30.15 -0.05 2.90
CA LEU A 513 31.08 -0.83 2.08
C LEU A 513 31.68 0.03 0.95
N VAL A 514 33.01 0.16 0.94
CA VAL A 514 33.80 0.80 -0.13
C VAL A 514 34.76 -0.21 -0.73
N LYS A 515 34.56 -0.54 -2.02
CA LYS A 515 35.41 -1.54 -2.73
C LYS A 515 36.78 -1.00 -3.13
N SER A 516 36.87 0.29 -3.43
CA SER A 516 38.10 0.94 -3.89
C SER A 516 38.95 1.35 -2.69
N LYS A 517 40.17 0.81 -2.59
CA LYS A 517 41.13 1.22 -1.56
C LYS A 517 41.45 2.71 -1.59
N ILE A 518 41.50 3.30 -2.80
CA ILE A 518 41.75 4.75 -2.95
C ILE A 518 40.60 5.55 -2.32
N SER A 519 39.35 5.15 -2.58
CA SER A 519 38.18 5.82 -2.02
C SER A 519 38.06 5.60 -0.51
N ASP A 520 38.41 4.41 -0.02
CA ASP A 520 38.42 4.09 1.41
C ASP A 520 39.46 4.93 2.16
N ASN A 521 40.68 5.06 1.62
CA ASN A 521 41.73 5.93 2.13
C ASN A 521 41.28 7.41 2.18
N ALA A 522 40.44 7.84 1.22
CA ALA A 522 39.83 9.16 1.20
C ALA A 522 38.59 9.31 2.11
N LYS A 523 38.30 8.31 2.96
CA LYS A 523 37.14 8.27 3.87
C LYS A 523 35.79 8.41 3.16
N PHE A 524 35.69 7.93 1.91
CA PHE A 524 34.45 7.94 1.14
C PHE A 524 33.31 7.13 1.80
N GLY A 525 33.66 6.17 2.65
CA GLY A 525 32.70 5.36 3.41
C GLY A 525 32.09 6.07 4.62
N ARG A 526 32.59 7.26 5.00
CA ARG A 526 32.10 8.02 6.15
C ARG A 526 30.63 8.41 5.96
N SER A 527 29.83 8.19 6.98
CA SER A 527 28.41 8.54 6.97
C SER A 527 28.16 9.98 7.43
N VAL A 528 26.97 10.51 7.12
CA VAL A 528 26.48 11.77 7.72
C VAL A 528 26.46 11.65 9.24
N PHE A 529 26.02 10.51 9.75
CA PHE A 529 25.93 10.23 11.18
C PHE A 529 27.30 10.37 11.85
N GLU A 530 28.30 9.63 11.35
CA GLU A 530 29.68 9.65 11.85
C GLU A 530 30.29 11.06 11.77
N ARG A 531 30.12 11.77 10.63
CA ARG A 531 30.64 13.13 10.48
C ARG A 531 30.04 14.09 11.51
N LEU A 532 28.72 14.08 11.69
CA LEU A 532 28.06 14.97 12.65
C LEU A 532 28.47 14.63 14.09
N SER A 533 28.60 13.34 14.43
CA SER A 533 29.16 12.89 15.71
C SER A 533 30.57 13.45 15.95
N MET A 534 31.46 13.36 14.96
CA MET A 534 32.83 13.90 15.05
C MET A 534 32.86 15.42 15.21
N LEU A 535 31.89 16.13 14.65
CA LEU A 535 31.74 17.58 14.80
C LEU A 535 31.11 17.98 16.15
N GLY A 536 30.79 17.01 17.02
CA GLY A 536 30.19 17.25 18.33
C GLY A 536 28.71 17.58 18.27
N TYR A 537 27.98 17.14 17.23
CA TYR A 537 26.53 17.24 17.22
C TYR A 537 25.94 16.35 18.32
N SER A 538 24.96 16.86 19.06
CA SER A 538 24.36 16.12 20.18
C SER A 538 23.60 14.87 19.69
N LYS A 539 23.81 13.74 20.38
CA LYS A 539 23.16 12.47 20.09
C LYS A 539 22.22 12.08 21.22
N HIS A 540 21.01 11.65 20.86
CA HIS A 540 20.08 11.03 21.78
C HIS A 540 20.40 9.54 21.94
N LEU A 541 20.92 9.13 23.09
CA LEU A 541 21.27 7.73 23.35
C LEU A 541 20.06 6.91 23.80
N LEU A 542 19.79 5.79 23.11
CA LEU A 542 18.90 4.73 23.59
C LEU A 542 19.66 3.87 24.60
N ASN A 543 19.32 4.03 25.88
CA ASN A 543 20.19 3.64 26.99
C ASN A 543 19.85 2.28 27.64
N VAL A 544 18.98 1.47 27.03
CA VAL A 544 18.66 0.12 27.52
C VAL A 544 18.76 -0.89 26.38
N GLN A 545 19.48 -1.99 26.57
CA GLN A 545 19.62 -3.08 25.59
C GLN A 545 18.80 -4.31 25.99
N TYR A 546 18.12 -4.94 25.02
CA TYR A 546 17.16 -6.03 25.24
C TYR A 546 17.56 -7.33 24.53
N ARG A 547 18.84 -7.50 24.13
CA ARG A 547 19.28 -8.63 23.28
C ARG A 547 20.33 -9.51 23.94
N MET A 548 21.37 -8.92 24.51
CA MET A 548 22.53 -9.65 25.02
C MET A 548 22.34 -10.00 26.51
N HIS A 549 22.79 -11.17 26.92
CA HIS A 549 22.91 -11.49 28.34
C HIS A 549 23.93 -10.54 29.01
N PRO A 550 23.75 -10.12 30.28
CA PRO A 550 24.63 -9.15 30.95
C PRO A 550 26.14 -9.48 30.88
N LYS A 551 26.50 -10.77 31.00
CA LYS A 551 27.89 -11.24 30.85
C LYS A 551 28.48 -10.97 29.44
N ILE A 552 27.67 -10.97 28.39
CA ILE A 552 28.07 -10.68 27.00
C ILE A 552 28.11 -9.17 26.76
N SER A 553 27.09 -8.44 27.22
CA SER A 553 26.98 -6.98 26.99
C SER A 553 28.04 -6.18 27.76
N LYS A 554 28.53 -6.69 28.90
CA LYS A 554 29.50 -5.97 29.75
C LYS A 554 30.69 -5.39 28.99
N PHE A 555 31.36 -6.18 28.14
CA PHE A 555 32.52 -5.72 27.39
C PHE A 555 32.17 -4.60 26.38
N PRO A 556 31.27 -4.80 25.39
CA PRO A 556 30.97 -3.75 24.42
C PRO A 556 30.42 -2.47 25.07
N LEU A 557 29.61 -2.58 26.13
CA LEU A 557 29.01 -1.42 26.81
C LEU A 557 30.07 -0.53 27.48
N VAL A 558 31.05 -1.13 28.15
CA VAL A 558 32.14 -0.38 28.80
C VAL A 558 33.10 0.20 27.75
N THR A 559 33.46 -0.59 26.73
CA THR A 559 34.51 -0.22 25.76
C THR A 559 34.05 0.85 24.77
N PHE A 560 32.80 0.80 24.30
CA PHE A 560 32.32 1.66 23.21
C PHE A 560 31.25 2.67 23.62
N TYR A 561 30.62 2.50 24.79
CA TYR A 561 29.46 3.30 25.20
C TYR A 561 29.61 3.92 26.60
N ASP A 562 30.84 4.05 27.11
CA ASP A 562 31.17 4.63 28.42
C ASP A 562 30.38 4.04 29.60
N GLY A 563 29.85 2.81 29.48
CA GLY A 563 28.97 2.23 30.49
C GLY A 563 27.62 2.95 30.67
N LYS A 564 27.20 3.80 29.73
CA LYS A 564 25.94 4.59 29.79
C LYS A 564 24.67 3.80 29.45
N ILE A 565 24.80 2.50 29.18
CA ILE A 565 23.71 1.64 28.72
C ILE A 565 23.49 0.54 29.75
N SER A 566 22.23 0.30 30.10
CA SER A 566 21.82 -0.76 31.02
C SER A 566 21.20 -1.95 30.30
N ASP A 567 21.15 -3.10 30.98
CA ASP A 567 20.47 -4.29 30.51
C ASP A 567 18.96 -4.21 30.82
N GLY A 568 18.11 -4.64 29.88
CA GLY A 568 16.66 -4.67 30.04
C GLY A 568 16.18 -5.85 30.90
N PRO A 569 14.97 -5.78 31.47
CA PRO A 569 14.46 -6.79 32.38
C PRO A 569 14.31 -8.18 31.73
N ASN A 570 14.14 -8.25 30.40
CA ASN A 570 14.02 -9.51 29.69
C ASN A 570 15.34 -10.31 29.70
N VAL A 571 16.48 -9.63 29.59
CA VAL A 571 17.82 -10.27 29.50
C VAL A 571 18.43 -10.57 30.88
N THR A 572 17.89 -9.96 31.94
CA THR A 572 18.33 -10.19 33.32
C THR A 572 17.55 -11.30 34.03
N SER A 573 16.49 -11.82 33.40
CA SER A 573 15.70 -12.90 34.00
C SER A 573 16.49 -14.21 34.03
N GLU A 574 16.31 -15.03 35.07
CA GLU A 574 16.97 -16.34 35.17
C GLU A 574 16.63 -17.24 33.98
N SER A 575 15.41 -17.15 33.46
CA SER A 575 14.97 -17.87 32.25
C SER A 575 15.73 -17.48 30.97
N TYR A 576 16.42 -16.34 30.97
CA TYR A 576 17.26 -15.92 29.84
C TYR A 576 18.60 -16.68 29.81
N GLU A 577 19.07 -17.17 30.96
CA GLU A 577 20.28 -17.98 31.04
C GLU A 577 19.96 -19.41 30.55
N LYS A 578 20.45 -19.74 29.36
CA LYS A 578 20.34 -21.10 28.82
C LYS A 578 21.62 -21.87 29.12
N ARG A 579 21.50 -23.01 29.80
CA ARG A 579 22.62 -23.90 30.09
C ARG A 579 22.42 -25.24 29.41
N PHE A 580 23.03 -25.41 28.24
CA PHE A 580 22.91 -26.63 27.44
C PHE A 580 23.94 -27.71 27.84
N LEU A 581 25.07 -27.31 28.41
CA LEU A 581 26.17 -28.21 28.76
C LEU A 581 26.60 -28.06 30.22
N ALA A 582 26.95 -29.20 30.83
CA ALA A 582 27.44 -29.27 32.19
C ALA A 582 28.93 -28.90 32.25
N SER A 583 29.24 -27.59 32.28
CA SER A 583 30.54 -27.06 32.71
C SER A 583 30.45 -25.56 32.96
N LYS A 584 31.45 -24.96 33.63
CA LYS A 584 31.58 -23.50 33.75
C LYS A 584 32.09 -22.86 32.46
N ILE A 585 32.83 -23.60 31.63
CA ILE A 585 33.37 -23.09 30.35
C ILE A 585 32.29 -22.88 29.28
N PHE A 586 31.09 -23.46 29.47
CA PHE A 586 29.94 -23.29 28.57
C PHE A 586 28.90 -22.31 29.15
N GLY A 587 29.35 -21.35 29.97
CA GLY A 587 28.51 -20.27 30.46
C GLY A 587 28.13 -19.27 29.36
N SER A 588 27.36 -18.24 29.70
CA SER A 588 26.83 -17.27 28.73
C SER A 588 27.91 -16.46 27.98
N TYR A 589 29.13 -16.41 28.50
CA TYR A 589 30.29 -15.81 27.82
C TYR A 589 31.56 -16.54 28.26
N SER A 590 32.32 -17.02 27.28
CA SER A 590 33.60 -17.70 27.47
C SER A 590 34.52 -17.35 26.30
N PHE A 591 35.81 -17.26 26.59
CA PHE A 591 36.86 -17.18 25.59
C PHE A 591 37.65 -18.49 25.65
N ILE A 592 37.62 -19.27 24.55
CA ILE A 592 38.37 -20.51 24.43
C ILE A 592 39.59 -20.21 23.59
N ASN A 593 40.76 -20.23 24.22
CA ASN A 593 42.02 -20.11 23.50
C ASN A 593 42.33 -21.43 22.79
N VAL A 594 42.35 -21.43 21.46
CA VAL A 594 42.65 -22.61 20.64
C VAL A 594 44.10 -22.55 20.18
N ASP A 595 44.97 -23.19 20.95
CA ASP A 595 46.41 -23.22 20.66
C ASP A 595 46.74 -24.05 19.40
N GLY A 596 47.74 -23.59 18.65
CA GLY A 596 48.26 -24.30 17.46
C GLY A 596 47.47 -24.08 16.16
N GLY A 597 46.37 -23.32 16.20
CA GLY A 597 45.60 -22.90 15.02
C GLY A 597 46.42 -22.03 14.07
N HIS A 598 46.29 -22.28 12.76
CA HIS A 598 46.88 -21.43 11.71
C HIS A 598 45.89 -21.19 10.58
N GLU A 599 45.89 -19.97 10.04
CA GLU A 599 45.03 -19.58 8.93
C GLU A 599 45.56 -20.14 7.61
N THR A 600 44.68 -20.74 6.81
CA THR A 600 44.97 -21.26 5.48
C THR A 600 43.99 -20.69 4.45
N THR A 601 44.43 -20.53 3.20
CA THR A 601 43.56 -20.10 2.09
C THR A 601 42.90 -21.30 1.41
N GLU A 602 41.65 -21.16 0.98
CA GLU A 602 41.02 -22.17 0.13
C GLU A 602 41.68 -22.27 -1.26
N LYS A 603 41.68 -23.46 -1.86
CA LYS A 603 42.32 -23.72 -3.18
C LYS A 603 41.81 -22.80 -4.30
N HIS A 604 40.59 -22.31 -4.20
CA HIS A 604 39.94 -21.48 -5.23
C HIS A 604 39.32 -20.18 -4.69
N GLY A 605 39.69 -19.76 -3.47
CA GLY A 605 39.07 -18.63 -2.79
C GLY A 605 40.08 -17.70 -2.12
N ARG A 606 39.65 -16.46 -1.85
CA ARG A 606 40.38 -15.51 -0.99
C ARG A 606 39.95 -15.59 0.48
N SER A 607 39.07 -16.53 0.81
CA SER A 607 38.61 -16.74 2.18
C SER A 607 39.70 -17.45 2.98
N LEU A 608 39.88 -17.00 4.22
CA LEU A 608 40.75 -17.64 5.20
C LEU A 608 39.93 -18.66 6.00
N ARG A 609 40.58 -19.73 6.45
CA ARG A 609 40.00 -20.74 7.35
C ARG A 609 41.02 -21.26 8.34
N ASN A 610 40.57 -21.63 9.53
CA ASN A 610 41.38 -22.32 10.54
C ASN A 610 40.69 -23.63 10.92
N THR A 611 41.26 -24.77 10.52
CA THR A 611 40.65 -26.09 10.73
C THR A 611 40.70 -26.55 12.19
N ILE A 612 41.65 -26.03 12.97
CA ILE A 612 41.79 -26.37 14.39
C ILE A 612 40.72 -25.61 15.19
N GLU A 613 40.51 -24.33 14.88
CA GLU A 613 39.38 -23.56 15.44
C GLU A 613 38.02 -24.20 15.10
N ALA A 614 37.84 -24.68 13.87
CA ALA A 614 36.59 -25.32 13.47
C ALA A 614 36.34 -26.69 14.14
N ALA A 615 37.39 -27.36 14.63
CA ALA A 615 37.29 -28.66 15.28
C ALA A 615 37.15 -28.55 16.81
N ALA A 616 37.59 -27.43 17.39
CA ALA A 616 37.46 -27.10 18.82
C ALA A 616 36.02 -26.67 19.15
#